data_AF-A0A2E6EN41-F1
#
_entry.id   AF-A0A2E6EN41-F1
#
_cell.length_a   1.000
_cell.length_b   1.000
_cell.length_c   1.000
_cell.angle_alpha   90.00
_cell.angle_beta   90.00
_cell.angle_gamma   90.00
#
_symmetry.space_group_name_H-M   'P 1'
#
loop_
_entity.id
_entity.type
_entity.pdbx_description
1 polymer ?
#
loop_
_entity_poly.entity_id
_entity_poly.type
_entity_poly.pdbx_seq_one_letter_code
_entity_poly.pdbx_strand_id
1 'polypeptide(L)'
;MTEHWSGKGDGSTDELSSYEDKDYSEDIQFPVELVDRDGVVRRYSYEESLAVYHRRIQSAPWRLEEAAVVQAEIGHCSRRIDQIKRSFRAQAERPDTKPRRENPRAVLGEGYDILTSFYEKVLRRRQLSLDGSLDMAVSLVQDELDCRLYHLSFGSHQGGHLLYVYPFDRAGDQDPRAAWRQATQHYRRYSGAQVERLLLAAHGEAAGYILTGCEEIPRGLKARIRTHPTGDDAETGEGLIGGAESDPGQGDLWSDSEENEDSRTTWGNAFEQGMEALARDQLSQALQLFQRAVEGNPYQREGYLAILGVLDTLGNYEEANLYGEMARAHLPEDGLICYRLAILLVRQWKHDEALEAFDEAVQLDPSLYQAAFFASHLMLARLQDLDGATRRLRLAAALSEQDAQVLSCLRAAETCRAARRLARGAAIVASAPALTALLAGHLLLGGLTLVASASVLLGAGKVATVLARWAVRRASLAVKEPQGLEDSGPSS
;
A
#
# COMPACT_ATOMS: atom_id res chain seq x y z
N MET A 1 -13.24 -39.71 15.54
CA MET A 1 -12.55 -39.60 16.85
C MET A 1 -13.34 -38.66 17.74
N THR A 2 -14.00 -39.19 18.76
CA THR A 2 -14.77 -38.41 19.75
C THR A 2 -13.84 -38.01 20.90
N GLU A 3 -13.62 -36.70 21.09
CA GLU A 3 -12.83 -36.18 22.22
C GLU A 3 -13.64 -36.29 23.52
N HIS A 4 -13.07 -36.92 24.55
CA HIS A 4 -13.61 -36.98 25.91
C HIS A 4 -12.74 -36.08 26.79
N TRP A 5 -13.33 -35.08 27.43
CA TRP A 5 -12.64 -34.17 28.36
C TRP A 5 -12.89 -34.62 29.80
N SER A 6 -11.82 -34.99 30.52
CA SER A 6 -11.84 -35.27 31.96
C SER A 6 -11.25 -34.07 32.72
N GLY A 7 -11.86 -33.70 33.83
CA GLY A 7 -11.61 -32.44 34.54
C GLY A 7 -10.46 -32.44 35.57
N LYS A 8 -9.89 -31.24 35.72
CA LYS A 8 -9.20 -30.64 36.88
C LYS A 8 -8.22 -31.49 37.70
N GLY A 9 -6.93 -31.34 37.39
CA GLY A 9 -5.77 -31.54 38.26
C GLY A 9 -4.53 -30.89 37.64
N ASP A 10 -3.73 -30.16 38.44
CA ASP A 10 -2.43 -29.51 38.12
C ASP A 10 -2.24 -29.02 36.65
N GLY A 11 -2.96 -27.95 36.29
CA GLY A 11 -3.46 -27.74 34.93
C GLY A 11 -2.51 -27.25 33.84
N SER A 12 -1.25 -26.88 34.10
CA SER A 12 -0.40 -26.35 33.00
C SER A 12 0.45 -27.42 32.30
N THR A 13 0.99 -28.38 33.03
CA THR A 13 1.84 -29.44 32.45
C THR A 13 1.01 -30.52 31.73
N ASP A 14 -0.17 -30.85 32.26
CA ASP A 14 -1.09 -31.83 31.65
C ASP A 14 -1.76 -31.29 30.38
N GLU A 15 -2.08 -29.99 30.32
CA GLU A 15 -2.64 -29.36 29.11
C GLU A 15 -1.60 -29.30 27.98
N LEU A 16 -0.36 -28.95 28.29
CA LEU A 16 0.77 -28.95 27.34
C LEU A 16 1.01 -30.34 26.73
N SER A 17 1.08 -31.38 27.57
CA SER A 17 1.20 -32.78 27.12
C SER A 17 0.04 -33.17 26.18
N SER A 18 -1.19 -32.76 26.50
CA SER A 18 -2.36 -33.12 25.69
C SER A 18 -2.35 -32.52 24.28
N TYR A 19 -1.57 -31.46 24.03
CA TYR A 19 -1.46 -30.81 22.72
C TYR A 19 -0.33 -31.36 21.85
N GLU A 20 0.71 -31.92 22.48
CA GLU A 20 1.88 -32.49 21.80
C GLU A 20 1.61 -33.91 21.29
N ASP A 21 0.79 -34.69 21.99
CA ASP A 21 0.52 -36.09 21.65
C ASP A 21 -0.62 -36.31 20.62
N LYS A 22 -1.21 -35.23 20.10
CA LYS A 22 -2.33 -35.33 19.14
C LYS A 22 -1.85 -35.60 17.71
N ASP A 23 -2.33 -36.69 17.13
CA ASP A 23 -2.09 -37.02 15.72
C ASP A 23 -3.11 -36.36 14.78
N TYR A 24 -2.59 -35.72 13.72
CA TYR A 24 -3.35 -35.02 12.67
C TYR A 24 -3.15 -35.64 11.28
N SER A 25 -2.62 -36.86 11.23
CA SER A 25 -2.32 -37.58 9.98
C SER A 25 -3.58 -38.11 9.28
N GLU A 26 -4.60 -38.49 10.05
CA GLU A 26 -5.83 -39.08 9.52
C GLU A 26 -6.76 -38.05 8.85
N ASP A 27 -7.57 -38.52 7.89
CA ASP A 27 -8.57 -37.67 7.24
C ASP A 27 -9.88 -37.56 8.02
N ILE A 28 -10.39 -36.33 8.12
CA ILE A 28 -11.66 -36.01 8.75
C ILE A 28 -12.80 -36.14 7.74
N GLN A 29 -13.88 -36.83 8.11
CA GLN A 29 -15.11 -36.89 7.33
C GLN A 29 -16.08 -35.77 7.76
N PHE A 30 -16.66 -35.08 6.78
CA PHE A 30 -17.64 -34.01 7.03
C PHE A 30 -19.09 -34.53 6.92
N PRO A 31 -20.03 -34.00 7.73
CA PRO A 31 -19.84 -32.96 8.76
C PRO A 31 -19.10 -33.48 10.00
N VAL A 32 -18.29 -32.62 10.63
CA VAL A 32 -17.50 -32.98 11.82
C VAL A 32 -18.40 -32.97 13.05
N GLU A 33 -18.49 -34.08 13.76
CA GLU A 33 -19.20 -34.15 15.03
C GLU A 33 -18.24 -33.80 16.17
N LEU A 34 -18.48 -32.68 16.85
CA LEU A 34 -17.74 -32.28 18.06
C LEU A 34 -18.69 -32.34 19.26
N VAL A 35 -18.21 -32.89 20.36
CA VAL A 35 -18.92 -32.90 21.64
C VAL A 35 -18.51 -31.64 22.39
N ASP A 36 -19.47 -30.75 22.66
CA ASP A 36 -19.18 -29.56 23.45
C ASP A 36 -19.12 -29.88 24.96
N ARG A 37 -18.68 -28.93 25.77
CA ARG A 37 -18.54 -29.05 27.24
C ARG A 37 -19.84 -29.44 27.93
N ASP A 38 -20.99 -29.11 27.34
CA ASP A 38 -22.31 -29.47 27.83
C ASP A 38 -22.72 -30.91 27.50
N GLY A 39 -21.84 -31.70 26.86
CA GLY A 39 -22.08 -33.08 26.43
C GLY A 39 -22.93 -33.20 25.15
N VAL A 40 -23.32 -32.06 24.55
CA VAL A 40 -24.13 -32.03 23.33
C VAL A 40 -23.25 -32.22 22.11
N VAL A 41 -23.55 -33.25 21.32
CA VAL A 41 -22.91 -33.48 20.02
C VAL A 41 -23.45 -32.47 19.02
N ARG A 42 -22.58 -31.61 18.50
CA ARG A 42 -22.90 -30.67 17.44
C ARG A 42 -22.18 -31.08 16.16
N ARG A 43 -22.90 -30.95 15.04
CA ARG A 43 -22.38 -31.21 13.70
C ARG A 43 -21.92 -29.89 13.11
N TYR A 44 -20.68 -29.85 12.68
CA TYR A 44 -20.07 -28.69 12.07
C TYR A 44 -19.79 -28.98 10.60
N SER A 45 -20.25 -28.07 9.74
CA SER A 45 -19.81 -28.03 8.35
C SER A 45 -18.30 -27.78 8.27
N TYR A 46 -17.72 -27.85 7.07
CA TYR A 46 -16.31 -27.51 6.86
C TYR A 46 -15.99 -26.09 7.35
N GLU A 47 -16.80 -25.11 6.96
CA GLU A 47 -16.63 -23.70 7.31
C GLU A 47 -16.83 -23.48 8.82
N GLU A 48 -17.86 -24.10 9.39
CA GLU A 48 -18.12 -24.00 10.83
C GLU A 48 -17.00 -24.63 11.65
N SER A 49 -16.42 -25.73 11.17
CA SER A 49 -15.28 -26.39 11.80
C SER A 49 -14.06 -25.47 11.85
N LEU A 50 -13.74 -24.78 10.75
CA LEU A 50 -12.65 -23.80 10.72
C LEU A 50 -12.89 -22.62 11.66
N ALA A 51 -14.12 -22.09 11.66
CA ALA A 51 -14.49 -20.95 12.49
C ALA A 51 -14.36 -21.23 14.00
N VAL A 52 -14.54 -22.48 14.43
CA VAL A 52 -14.33 -22.89 15.83
C VAL A 52 -12.86 -22.74 16.23
N TYR A 53 -11.92 -23.23 15.41
CA TYR A 53 -10.48 -23.18 15.75
C TYR A 53 -9.88 -21.78 15.56
N HIS A 54 -10.34 -21.00 14.58
CA HIS A 54 -9.92 -19.59 14.44
C HIS A 54 -10.31 -18.76 15.67
N ARG A 55 -11.53 -18.92 16.18
CA ARG A 55 -11.96 -18.26 17.42
C ARG A 55 -11.14 -18.69 18.62
N ARG A 56 -10.74 -19.97 18.69
CA ARG A 56 -9.85 -20.47 19.76
C ARG A 56 -8.48 -19.82 19.73
N ILE A 57 -7.87 -19.64 18.55
CA ILE A 57 -6.60 -18.93 18.36
C ILE A 57 -6.72 -17.47 18.80
N GLN A 58 -7.72 -16.75 18.30
CA GLN A 58 -7.92 -15.33 18.61
C GLN A 58 -8.19 -15.08 20.10
N SER A 59 -8.88 -16.01 20.76
CA SER A 59 -9.20 -15.89 22.18
C SER A 59 -8.13 -16.43 23.12
N ALA A 60 -7.13 -17.17 22.62
CA ALA A 60 -6.12 -17.82 23.45
C ALA A 60 -5.33 -16.84 24.37
N PRO A 61 -4.86 -15.65 23.90
CA PRO A 61 -4.09 -14.72 24.73
C PRO A 61 -4.83 -14.17 25.95
N TRP A 62 -6.17 -14.20 25.94
CA TRP A 62 -7.01 -13.64 27.01
C TRP A 62 -7.69 -14.73 27.84
N ARG A 63 -7.69 -15.98 27.38
CA ARG A 63 -8.28 -17.13 28.09
C ARG A 63 -7.26 -17.91 28.91
N LEU A 64 -5.99 -17.87 28.54
CA LEU A 64 -4.92 -18.68 29.12
C LEU A 64 -3.86 -17.78 29.74
N GLU A 65 -3.45 -18.08 30.97
CA GLU A 65 -2.54 -17.23 31.75
C GLU A 65 -1.07 -17.48 31.40
N GLU A 66 -0.71 -18.72 31.06
CA GLU A 66 0.68 -19.09 30.77
C GLU A 66 1.02 -18.95 29.28
N ALA A 67 2.07 -18.18 28.98
CA ALA A 67 2.51 -17.94 27.61
C ALA A 67 2.89 -19.22 26.84
N ALA A 68 3.45 -20.21 27.54
CA ALA A 68 3.78 -21.51 26.94
C ALA A 68 2.51 -22.27 26.50
N VAL A 69 1.46 -22.25 27.33
CA VAL A 69 0.18 -22.89 27.05
C VAL A 69 -0.57 -22.16 25.92
N VAL A 70 -0.48 -20.81 25.87
CA VAL A 70 -1.00 -20.01 24.75
C VAL A 70 -0.38 -20.44 23.42
N GLN A 71 0.95 -20.54 23.37
CA GLN A 71 1.65 -20.95 22.14
C GLN A 71 1.32 -22.40 21.75
N ALA A 72 1.18 -23.30 22.72
CA ALA A 72 0.78 -24.68 22.47
C ALA A 72 -0.66 -24.79 21.91
N GLU A 73 -1.63 -24.05 22.46
CA GLU A 73 -3.02 -23.99 21.96
C GLU A 73 -3.06 -23.42 20.54
N ILE A 74 -2.28 -22.39 20.23
CA ILE A 74 -2.19 -21.81 18.87
C ILE A 74 -1.58 -22.82 17.90
N GLY A 75 -0.51 -23.51 18.29
CA GLY A 75 0.12 -24.56 17.50
C GLY A 75 -0.82 -25.74 17.22
N HIS A 76 -1.54 -26.20 18.25
CA HIS A 76 -2.59 -27.23 18.15
C HIS A 76 -3.69 -26.83 17.16
N CYS A 77 -4.26 -25.63 17.31
CA CYS A 77 -5.35 -25.16 16.46
C CYS A 77 -4.91 -25.00 15.01
N SER A 78 -3.69 -24.52 14.76
CA SER A 78 -3.14 -24.38 13.41
C SER A 78 -3.00 -25.73 12.71
N ARG A 79 -2.43 -26.75 13.39
CA ARG A 79 -2.32 -28.12 12.84
C ARG A 79 -3.70 -28.73 12.54
N ARG A 80 -4.69 -28.47 13.39
CA ARG A 80 -6.06 -28.96 13.19
C ARG A 80 -6.77 -28.28 12.02
N ILE A 81 -6.55 -26.98 11.82
CA ILE A 81 -7.04 -26.23 10.64
C ILE A 81 -6.45 -26.82 9.36
N ASP A 82 -5.15 -27.11 9.35
CA ASP A 82 -4.49 -27.71 8.19
C ASP A 82 -5.04 -29.11 7.88
N GLN A 83 -5.28 -29.94 8.90
CA GLN A 83 -5.93 -31.24 8.73
C GLN A 83 -7.33 -31.10 8.10
N ILE A 84 -8.17 -30.21 8.63
CA ILE A 84 -9.53 -29.94 8.10
C ILE A 84 -9.48 -29.55 6.62
N LYS A 85 -8.55 -28.65 6.25
CA LYS A 85 -8.34 -28.21 4.86
C LYS A 85 -7.83 -29.32 3.94
N ARG A 86 -6.96 -30.22 4.43
CA ARG A 86 -6.47 -31.36 3.65
C ARG A 86 -7.58 -32.39 3.42
N SER A 87 -8.32 -32.75 4.46
CA SER A 87 -9.37 -33.77 4.37
C SER A 87 -10.56 -33.34 3.51
N PHE A 88 -10.92 -32.05 3.54
CA PHE A 88 -11.97 -31.52 2.66
C PHE A 88 -11.57 -31.61 1.19
N ARG A 89 -10.32 -31.29 0.85
CA ARG A 89 -9.77 -31.46 -0.50
C ARG A 89 -9.74 -32.93 -0.92
N ALA A 90 -9.27 -33.82 -0.05
CA ALA A 90 -9.24 -35.26 -0.31
C ALA A 90 -10.65 -35.84 -0.54
N GLN A 91 -11.68 -35.31 0.13
CA GLN A 91 -13.07 -35.73 -0.08
C GLN A 91 -13.65 -35.20 -1.40
N ALA A 92 -13.27 -33.99 -1.82
CA ALA A 92 -13.67 -33.41 -3.10
C ALA A 92 -13.03 -34.12 -4.31
N GLU A 93 -11.88 -34.76 -4.12
CA GLU A 93 -11.14 -35.50 -5.15
C GLU A 93 -11.52 -36.99 -5.25
N ARG A 94 -12.50 -37.48 -4.47
CA ARG A 94 -12.94 -38.88 -4.53
C ARG A 94 -13.65 -39.19 -5.87
N PRO A 95 -13.23 -40.26 -6.59
CA PRO A 95 -13.66 -40.53 -7.96
C PRO A 95 -15.14 -40.89 -8.14
N ASP A 96 -15.88 -41.22 -7.08
CA ASP A 96 -17.27 -41.70 -7.13
C ASP A 96 -18.34 -40.60 -7.02
N THR A 97 -17.97 -39.35 -6.75
CA THR A 97 -18.91 -38.23 -6.79
C THR A 97 -18.55 -37.33 -7.95
N LYS A 98 -19.13 -37.59 -9.14
CA LYS A 98 -19.17 -36.57 -10.20
C LYS A 98 -19.78 -35.31 -9.59
N PRO A 99 -19.10 -34.16 -9.60
CA PRO A 99 -19.67 -32.93 -9.06
C PRO A 99 -20.96 -32.65 -9.83
N ARG A 100 -22.08 -32.49 -9.10
CA ARG A 100 -23.34 -32.02 -9.69
C ARG A 100 -23.01 -30.67 -10.33
N ARG A 101 -22.95 -30.60 -11.68
CA ARG A 101 -22.82 -29.32 -12.39
C ARG A 101 -24.11 -28.53 -12.13
N GLU A 102 -24.03 -27.57 -11.21
CA GLU A 102 -25.13 -26.65 -10.96
C GLU A 102 -25.38 -25.79 -12.21
N ASN A 103 -26.64 -25.48 -12.50
CA ASN A 103 -26.98 -24.62 -13.64
C ASN A 103 -26.49 -23.18 -13.35
N PRO A 104 -25.49 -22.65 -14.10
CA PRO A 104 -24.88 -21.36 -13.82
C PRO A 104 -25.87 -20.20 -13.77
N ARG A 105 -26.88 -20.23 -14.64
CA ARG A 105 -27.89 -19.18 -14.73
C ARG A 105 -28.82 -19.19 -13.53
N ALA A 106 -29.15 -20.37 -13.02
CA ALA A 106 -29.98 -20.52 -11.83
C ALA A 106 -29.24 -20.05 -10.56
N VAL A 107 -27.91 -20.21 -10.52
CA VAL A 107 -27.08 -19.82 -9.37
C VAL A 107 -26.77 -18.32 -9.37
N LEU A 108 -26.45 -17.74 -10.53
CA LEU A 108 -25.93 -16.37 -10.62
C LEU A 108 -26.97 -15.31 -11.02
N GLY A 109 -28.12 -15.71 -11.58
CA GLY A 109 -29.15 -14.76 -12.02
C GLY A 109 -28.60 -13.75 -13.02
N GLU A 110 -28.78 -12.44 -12.74
CA GLU A 110 -28.23 -11.32 -13.54
C GLU A 110 -26.71 -11.40 -13.72
N GLY A 111 -25.98 -11.97 -12.75
CA GLY A 111 -24.54 -12.16 -12.83
C GLY A 111 -24.13 -13.04 -14.01
N TYR A 112 -24.96 -14.00 -14.42
CA TYR A 112 -24.69 -14.82 -15.60
C TYR A 112 -24.67 -14.00 -16.89
N ASP A 113 -25.62 -13.09 -17.05
CA ASP A 113 -25.74 -12.24 -18.25
C ASP A 113 -24.61 -11.20 -18.30
N ILE A 114 -24.21 -10.67 -17.14
CA ILE A 114 -23.04 -9.79 -16.98
C ILE A 114 -21.74 -10.50 -17.41
N LEU A 115 -21.52 -11.72 -16.92
CA LEU A 115 -20.31 -12.49 -17.25
C LEU A 115 -20.28 -12.90 -18.72
N THR A 116 -21.42 -13.32 -19.28
CA THR A 116 -21.53 -13.65 -20.71
C THR A 116 -21.16 -12.44 -21.57
N SER A 117 -21.73 -11.27 -21.25
CA SER A 117 -21.43 -10.01 -21.95
C SER A 117 -19.96 -9.61 -21.83
N PHE A 118 -19.33 -9.86 -20.67
CA PHE A 118 -17.90 -9.62 -20.47
C PHE A 118 -17.06 -10.49 -21.41
N TYR A 119 -17.27 -11.81 -21.41
CA TYR A 119 -16.49 -12.72 -22.27
C TYR A 119 -16.73 -12.47 -23.75
N GLU A 120 -17.96 -12.20 -24.18
CA GLU A 120 -18.26 -11.83 -25.57
C GLU A 120 -17.52 -10.56 -26.01
N LYS A 121 -17.45 -9.54 -25.15
CA LYS A 121 -16.68 -8.30 -25.44
C LYS A 121 -15.18 -8.58 -25.52
N VAL A 122 -14.64 -9.39 -24.61
CA VAL A 122 -13.22 -9.79 -24.63
C VAL A 122 -12.89 -10.54 -25.92
N LEU A 123 -13.74 -11.48 -26.34
CA LEU A 123 -13.55 -12.24 -27.58
C LEU A 123 -13.67 -11.33 -28.81
N ARG A 124 -14.71 -10.50 -28.89
CA ARG A 124 -14.90 -9.56 -30.01
C ARG A 124 -13.72 -8.61 -30.18
N ARG A 125 -13.17 -8.06 -29.08
CA ARG A 125 -11.99 -7.17 -29.12
C ARG A 125 -10.76 -7.85 -29.74
N ARG A 126 -10.67 -9.18 -29.65
CA ARG A 126 -9.58 -9.96 -30.22
C ARG A 126 -9.94 -10.60 -31.56
N GLN A 127 -11.06 -10.21 -32.16
CA GLN A 127 -11.59 -10.78 -33.41
C GLN A 127 -11.84 -12.30 -33.33
N LEU A 128 -12.21 -12.75 -32.13
CA LEU A 128 -12.49 -14.13 -31.79
C LEU A 128 -14.00 -14.33 -31.65
N SER A 129 -14.50 -15.47 -32.10
CA SER A 129 -15.89 -15.92 -31.94
C SER A 129 -15.95 -17.25 -31.23
N LEU A 130 -17.05 -17.50 -30.50
CA LEU A 130 -17.24 -18.73 -29.76
C LEU A 130 -18.20 -19.65 -30.52
N ASP A 131 -17.82 -20.92 -30.67
CA ASP A 131 -18.69 -21.93 -31.26
C ASP A 131 -19.79 -22.35 -30.27
N GLY A 132 -20.98 -21.76 -30.38
CA GLY A 132 -22.14 -22.08 -29.55
C GLY A 132 -22.18 -21.31 -28.22
N SER A 133 -22.82 -21.88 -27.19
CA SER A 133 -22.95 -21.21 -25.88
C SER A 133 -21.69 -21.33 -25.03
N LEU A 134 -21.47 -20.32 -24.17
CA LEU A 134 -20.43 -20.30 -23.15
C LEU A 134 -20.65 -21.50 -22.19
N ASP A 135 -19.83 -22.54 -22.30
CA ASP A 135 -19.87 -23.72 -21.42
C ASP A 135 -19.13 -23.43 -20.12
N MET A 136 -19.71 -22.49 -19.36
CA MET A 136 -19.28 -22.10 -18.02
C MET A 136 -19.90 -23.05 -17.01
N ALA A 137 -19.09 -23.60 -16.11
CA ALA A 137 -19.57 -24.32 -14.94
C ALA A 137 -19.14 -23.56 -13.68
N VAL A 138 -20.06 -23.46 -12.73
CA VAL A 138 -19.90 -22.71 -11.48
C VAL A 138 -19.80 -23.70 -10.34
N SER A 139 -18.87 -23.47 -9.42
CA SER A 139 -18.72 -24.29 -8.21
C SER A 139 -18.47 -23.37 -7.02
N LEU A 140 -19.30 -23.49 -5.99
CA LEU A 140 -19.15 -22.72 -4.76
C LEU A 140 -17.89 -23.19 -4.02
N VAL A 141 -17.02 -22.24 -3.69
CA VAL A 141 -15.75 -22.47 -2.97
C VAL A 141 -15.88 -22.06 -1.50
N GLN A 142 -16.60 -20.97 -1.23
CA GLN A 142 -16.79 -20.42 0.12
C GLN A 142 -18.10 -19.61 0.16
N ASP A 143 -18.93 -19.78 1.21
CA ASP A 143 -20.16 -19.00 1.44
C ASP A 143 -20.05 -18.23 2.76
N GLU A 144 -19.54 -17.00 2.69
CA GLU A 144 -19.56 -16.09 3.84
C GLU A 144 -20.85 -15.24 3.83
N LEU A 145 -21.20 -14.66 4.98
CA LEU A 145 -22.39 -13.82 5.11
C LEU A 145 -22.40 -12.67 4.10
N ASP A 146 -21.24 -12.02 3.92
CA ASP A 146 -21.08 -10.82 3.11
C ASP A 146 -20.63 -11.13 1.67
N CYS A 147 -20.03 -12.30 1.43
CA CYS A 147 -19.45 -12.66 0.13
C CYS A 147 -19.49 -14.18 -0.13
N ARG A 148 -19.97 -14.56 -1.32
CA ARG A 148 -19.83 -15.92 -1.86
C ARG A 148 -18.72 -15.97 -2.89
N LEU A 149 -17.78 -16.88 -2.71
CA LEU A 149 -16.72 -17.15 -3.67
C LEU A 149 -17.07 -18.38 -4.51
N TYR A 150 -17.09 -18.21 -5.82
CA TYR A 150 -17.26 -19.27 -6.79
C TYR A 150 -16.02 -19.43 -7.65
N HIS A 151 -15.73 -20.67 -8.04
CA HIS A 151 -14.80 -20.98 -9.10
C HIS A 151 -15.58 -21.18 -10.41
N LEU A 152 -15.15 -20.47 -11.46
CA LEU A 152 -15.68 -20.56 -12.81
C LEU A 152 -14.74 -21.40 -13.66
N SER A 153 -15.22 -22.57 -14.10
CA SER A 153 -14.49 -23.48 -14.99
C SER A 153 -15.11 -23.49 -16.39
N PHE A 154 -14.27 -23.77 -17.40
CA PHE A 154 -14.69 -23.79 -18.80
C PHE A 154 -14.25 -25.11 -19.45
N GLY A 155 -15.22 -25.88 -19.96
CA GLY A 155 -14.96 -27.17 -20.62
C GLY A 155 -14.47 -28.29 -19.66
N SER A 156 -13.54 -29.13 -20.13
CA SER A 156 -13.00 -30.30 -19.40
C SER A 156 -11.61 -30.05 -18.77
N HIS A 157 -11.05 -28.86 -18.92
CA HIS A 157 -9.68 -28.55 -18.51
C HIS A 157 -9.60 -27.85 -17.14
N GLN A 158 -8.48 -28.06 -16.44
CA GLN A 158 -8.13 -27.32 -15.22
C GLN A 158 -7.64 -25.91 -15.61
N GLY A 159 -8.35 -24.90 -15.14
CA GLY A 159 -8.07 -23.49 -15.40
C GLY A 159 -9.37 -22.69 -15.48
N GLY A 160 -9.47 -21.67 -14.63
CA GLY A 160 -10.71 -20.94 -14.39
C GLY A 160 -10.48 -19.57 -13.77
N HIS A 161 -11.56 -18.86 -13.52
CA HIS A 161 -11.56 -17.58 -12.81
C HIS A 161 -12.22 -17.74 -11.45
N LEU A 162 -11.92 -16.84 -10.52
CA LEU A 162 -12.66 -16.72 -9.27
C LEU A 162 -13.68 -15.60 -9.37
N LEU A 163 -14.88 -15.87 -8.88
CA LEU A 163 -15.99 -14.93 -8.87
C LEU A 163 -16.46 -14.72 -7.43
N TYR A 164 -16.27 -13.51 -6.95
CA TYR A 164 -16.79 -13.04 -5.67
C TYR A 164 -18.14 -12.36 -5.90
N VAL A 165 -19.17 -12.85 -5.22
CA VAL A 165 -20.55 -12.35 -5.31
C VAL A 165 -20.95 -11.79 -3.96
N TYR A 166 -21.34 -10.54 -3.92
CA TYR A 166 -21.78 -9.81 -2.72
C TYR A 166 -23.30 -9.61 -2.80
N PRO A 167 -24.12 -10.46 -2.16
CA PRO A 167 -25.58 -10.34 -2.21
C PRO A 167 -26.03 -9.10 -1.44
N PHE A 168 -26.84 -8.24 -2.05
CA PHE A 168 -27.31 -7.01 -1.42
C PHE A 168 -28.55 -7.20 -0.53
N ASP A 169 -29.09 -8.42 -0.48
CA ASP A 169 -30.25 -8.83 0.29
C ASP A 169 -29.89 -9.49 1.63
N ARG A 170 -28.63 -9.86 1.85
CA ARG A 170 -28.14 -10.45 3.10
C ARG A 170 -27.64 -9.35 4.04
N ALA A 171 -28.10 -9.35 5.29
CA ALA A 171 -27.64 -8.42 6.32
C ALA A 171 -26.52 -9.07 7.15
N GLY A 172 -25.29 -8.56 7.02
CA GLY A 172 -24.17 -8.82 7.94
C GLY A 172 -23.91 -7.64 8.86
N ASP A 173 -22.81 -7.68 9.61
CA ASP A 173 -22.37 -6.55 10.47
C ASP A 173 -21.96 -5.31 9.65
N GLN A 174 -21.75 -5.48 8.33
CA GLN A 174 -21.37 -4.41 7.40
C GLN A 174 -22.41 -4.28 6.27
N ASP A 175 -22.57 -3.06 5.73
CA ASP A 175 -23.41 -2.81 4.55
C ASP A 175 -22.85 -3.60 3.34
N PRO A 176 -23.61 -4.54 2.73
CA PRO A 176 -23.13 -5.38 1.64
C PRO A 176 -22.65 -4.57 0.41
N ARG A 177 -23.27 -3.41 0.16
CA ARG A 177 -22.84 -2.50 -0.92
C ARG A 177 -21.56 -1.76 -0.56
N ALA A 178 -21.34 -1.47 0.71
CA ALA A 178 -20.07 -0.92 1.19
C ALA A 178 -18.97 -1.98 1.14
N ALA A 179 -19.24 -3.21 1.57
CA ALA A 179 -18.31 -4.34 1.50
C ALA A 179 -17.85 -4.61 0.05
N TRP A 180 -18.80 -4.67 -0.90
CA TRP A 180 -18.47 -4.81 -2.32
C TRP A 180 -17.63 -3.64 -2.86
N ARG A 181 -17.95 -2.39 -2.49
CA ARG A 181 -17.17 -1.21 -2.91
C ARG A 181 -15.74 -1.26 -2.36
N GLN A 182 -15.59 -1.62 -1.09
CA GLN A 182 -14.29 -1.76 -0.44
C GLN A 182 -13.47 -2.88 -1.07
N ALA A 183 -14.07 -4.05 -1.30
CA ALA A 183 -13.42 -5.15 -1.99
C ALA A 183 -13.00 -4.77 -3.42
N THR A 184 -13.86 -4.05 -4.14
CA THR A 184 -13.53 -3.55 -5.49
C THR A 184 -12.32 -2.62 -5.46
N GLN A 185 -12.24 -1.71 -4.50
CA GLN A 185 -11.08 -0.83 -4.32
C GLN A 185 -9.82 -1.63 -3.96
N HIS A 186 -9.96 -2.63 -3.08
CA HIS A 186 -8.85 -3.52 -2.70
C HIS A 186 -8.28 -4.25 -3.91
N TYR A 187 -9.11 -4.95 -4.69
CA TYR A 187 -8.65 -5.67 -5.89
C TYR A 187 -8.12 -4.75 -7.00
N ARG A 188 -8.61 -3.50 -7.10
CA ARG A 188 -8.03 -2.49 -8.01
C ARG A 188 -6.63 -2.04 -7.60
N ARG A 189 -6.32 -2.03 -6.31
CA ARG A 189 -5.03 -1.58 -5.76
C ARG A 189 -3.92 -2.63 -5.87
N TYR A 190 -4.25 -3.93 -5.89
CA TYR A 190 -3.27 -5.03 -5.75
C TYR A 190 -3.12 -5.95 -6.98
N SER A 191 -3.64 -5.57 -8.15
CA SER A 191 -3.58 -6.39 -9.37
C SER A 191 -2.16 -6.37 -10.01
N GLY A 192 -1.36 -7.42 -9.83
CA GLY A 192 0.00 -7.57 -10.39
C GLY A 192 0.14 -8.65 -11.47
N ALA A 193 1.24 -8.64 -12.24
CA ALA A 193 1.43 -9.47 -13.44
C ALA A 193 1.68 -10.99 -13.21
N GLN A 194 1.80 -11.44 -11.95
CA GLN A 194 2.05 -12.85 -11.60
C GLN A 194 1.08 -13.42 -10.53
N VAL A 195 0.07 -12.65 -10.13
CA VAL A 195 -0.96 -13.02 -9.12
C VAL A 195 -2.34 -12.74 -9.74
N GLU A 196 -3.41 -13.38 -9.25
CA GLU A 196 -4.78 -13.17 -9.74
C GLU A 196 -5.11 -11.66 -9.89
N ARG A 197 -5.40 -11.23 -11.11
CA ARG A 197 -5.75 -9.84 -11.42
C ARG A 197 -7.25 -9.62 -11.43
N LEU A 198 -7.67 -8.38 -11.20
CA LEU A 198 -9.06 -7.98 -11.36
C LEU A 198 -9.42 -7.91 -12.85
N LEU A 199 -10.39 -8.71 -13.28
CA LEU A 199 -10.86 -8.79 -14.66
C LEU A 199 -12.17 -8.02 -14.87
N LEU A 200 -13.08 -8.10 -13.90
CA LEU A 200 -14.37 -7.42 -13.95
C LEU A 200 -14.77 -7.01 -12.53
N ALA A 201 -15.27 -5.79 -12.38
CA ALA A 201 -16.04 -5.37 -11.21
C ALA A 201 -17.33 -4.72 -11.73
N ALA A 202 -18.47 -5.33 -11.43
CA ALA A 202 -19.79 -4.91 -11.88
C ALA A 202 -20.82 -5.14 -10.77
N HIS A 203 -22.00 -4.55 -10.88
CA HIS A 203 -23.11 -4.84 -9.97
C HIS A 203 -24.42 -4.88 -10.74
N GLY A 204 -25.34 -5.71 -10.27
CA GLY A 204 -26.75 -5.71 -10.68
C GLY A 204 -27.62 -5.01 -9.64
N GLU A 205 -28.91 -5.30 -9.67
CA GLU A 205 -29.85 -4.81 -8.65
C GLU A 205 -29.72 -5.62 -7.35
N ALA A 206 -29.53 -6.93 -7.48
CA ALA A 206 -29.54 -7.88 -6.37
C ALA A 206 -28.15 -8.17 -5.77
N ALA A 207 -27.05 -7.96 -6.50
CA ALA A 207 -25.70 -8.29 -6.01
C ALA A 207 -24.58 -7.53 -6.72
N GLY A 208 -23.41 -7.45 -6.08
CA GLY A 208 -22.14 -7.02 -6.64
C GLY A 208 -21.27 -8.21 -7.07
N TYR A 209 -20.55 -8.07 -8.17
CA TYR A 209 -19.74 -9.12 -8.79
C TYR A 209 -18.30 -8.64 -9.00
N ILE A 210 -17.33 -9.44 -8.54
CA ILE A 210 -15.91 -9.22 -8.77
C ILE A 210 -15.32 -10.50 -9.37
N LEU A 211 -14.78 -10.41 -10.58
CA LEU A 211 -14.12 -11.52 -11.27
C LEU A 211 -12.61 -11.32 -11.23
N THR A 212 -11.88 -12.31 -10.75
CA THR A 212 -10.42 -12.35 -10.76
C THR A 212 -9.89 -13.55 -11.53
N GLY A 213 -8.68 -13.44 -12.08
CA GLY A 213 -8.03 -14.53 -12.79
C GLY A 213 -6.67 -14.13 -13.34
N CYS A 214 -5.87 -15.11 -13.77
CA CYS A 214 -4.52 -14.84 -14.27
C CYS A 214 -4.47 -14.46 -15.76
N GLU A 215 -5.45 -14.88 -16.56
CA GLU A 215 -5.58 -14.57 -17.99
C GLU A 215 -6.97 -13.98 -18.27
N GLU A 216 -7.14 -13.20 -19.33
CA GLU A 216 -8.47 -12.65 -19.74
C GLU A 216 -9.36 -13.73 -20.39
N ILE A 217 -8.71 -14.63 -21.13
CA ILE A 217 -9.34 -15.75 -21.82
C ILE A 217 -8.85 -17.03 -21.15
N PRO A 218 -9.71 -17.73 -20.40
CA PRO A 218 -9.36 -19.00 -19.78
C PRO A 218 -8.85 -20.00 -20.82
N ARG A 219 -7.83 -20.79 -20.45
CA ARG A 219 -7.27 -21.83 -21.35
C ARG A 219 -8.32 -22.82 -21.82
N GLY A 220 -9.28 -23.19 -20.96
CA GLY A 220 -10.40 -24.06 -21.31
C GLY A 220 -11.32 -23.50 -22.39
N LEU A 221 -11.30 -22.19 -22.64
CA LEU A 221 -12.08 -21.54 -23.70
C LEU A 221 -11.36 -21.56 -25.06
N LYS A 222 -10.02 -21.62 -25.06
CA LYS A 222 -9.18 -21.53 -26.28
C LYS A 222 -9.51 -22.60 -27.31
N ALA A 223 -9.88 -23.81 -26.89
CA ALA A 223 -10.25 -24.91 -27.79
C ALA A 223 -11.57 -24.69 -28.56
N ARG A 224 -12.40 -23.72 -28.15
CA ARG A 224 -13.73 -23.44 -28.75
C ARG A 224 -13.81 -22.08 -29.43
N ILE A 225 -12.69 -21.38 -29.50
CA ILE A 225 -12.59 -20.05 -30.11
C ILE A 225 -12.17 -20.21 -31.57
N ARG A 226 -12.86 -19.51 -32.47
CA ARG A 226 -12.47 -19.36 -33.88
C ARG A 226 -12.09 -17.93 -34.20
N THR A 227 -11.12 -17.74 -35.08
CA THR A 227 -10.81 -16.44 -35.66
C THR A 227 -11.87 -16.09 -36.70
N HIS A 228 -12.32 -14.84 -36.72
CA HIS A 228 -13.11 -14.35 -37.85
C HIS A 228 -12.22 -14.32 -39.10
N PRO A 229 -12.60 -14.95 -40.22
CA PRO A 229 -12.00 -14.63 -41.50
C PRO A 229 -12.47 -13.21 -41.85
N THR A 230 -11.52 -12.30 -42.05
CA THR A 230 -11.79 -11.02 -42.70
C THR A 230 -12.38 -11.32 -44.08
N GLY A 231 -13.56 -10.78 -44.34
CA GLY A 231 -14.14 -10.78 -45.68
C GLY A 231 -13.34 -9.83 -46.56
N ASP A 232 -12.30 -10.38 -47.17
CA ASP A 232 -11.78 -10.04 -48.50
C ASP A 232 -10.75 -11.13 -48.79
N ASP A 233 -11.26 -12.21 -49.37
CA ASP A 233 -10.57 -13.16 -50.26
C ASP A 233 -11.51 -14.36 -50.40
N ALA A 234 -12.42 -14.21 -51.36
CA ALA A 234 -12.91 -15.38 -52.07
C ALA A 234 -11.73 -15.92 -52.89
N GLU A 235 -11.57 -17.25 -52.82
CA GLU A 235 -10.76 -18.12 -53.67
C GLU A 235 -9.48 -18.71 -53.07
N THR A 236 -9.43 -20.05 -53.16
CA THR A 236 -8.32 -20.98 -52.91
C THR A 236 -8.01 -21.22 -51.43
N GLY A 237 -8.09 -22.42 -50.86
CA GLY A 237 -7.89 -23.74 -51.43
C GLY A 237 -6.72 -24.38 -50.67
N GLU A 238 -7.02 -25.39 -49.86
CA GLU A 238 -6.10 -26.43 -49.35
C GLU A 238 -5.05 -26.09 -48.27
N GLY A 239 -5.18 -26.81 -47.15
CA GLY A 239 -4.13 -27.46 -46.34
C GLY A 239 -2.77 -26.80 -46.08
N LEU A 240 -2.37 -26.74 -44.82
CA LEU A 240 -1.40 -27.71 -44.26
C LEU A 240 -1.13 -27.46 -42.76
N ILE A 241 -0.87 -28.56 -42.07
CA ILE A 241 -0.30 -28.65 -40.72
C ILE A 241 1.24 -28.77 -40.85
N GLY A 242 2.00 -28.15 -39.95
CA GLY A 242 3.46 -28.32 -39.73
C GLY A 242 4.14 -26.96 -39.62
N GLY A 243 5.07 -26.62 -38.72
CA GLY A 243 5.99 -27.40 -37.91
C GLY A 243 7.42 -26.83 -38.11
N ALA A 244 8.01 -26.30 -37.03
CA ALA A 244 9.45 -26.05 -36.78
C ALA A 244 10.22 -24.85 -37.44
N GLU A 245 10.73 -24.00 -36.55
CA GLU A 245 12.08 -23.40 -36.41
C GLU A 245 12.77 -22.50 -37.47
N SER A 246 13.21 -21.34 -36.95
CA SER A 246 14.46 -20.56 -37.19
C SER A 246 14.56 -19.44 -38.27
N ASP A 247 14.83 -18.23 -37.73
CA ASP A 247 15.27 -16.91 -38.24
C ASP A 247 16.61 -16.98 -39.05
N PRO A 248 17.15 -15.95 -39.79
CA PRO A 248 16.91 -14.49 -39.68
C PRO A 248 16.91 -13.60 -40.95
N GLY A 249 16.31 -12.41 -40.84
CA GLY A 249 16.95 -11.15 -41.26
C GLY A 249 16.53 -10.44 -42.57
N GLN A 250 16.00 -9.21 -42.36
CA GLN A 250 15.99 -7.99 -43.21
C GLN A 250 14.84 -7.72 -44.19
N GLY A 251 14.20 -6.55 -44.00
CA GLY A 251 13.67 -5.75 -45.11
C GLY A 251 12.37 -4.95 -44.92
N ASP A 252 12.27 -4.16 -43.87
CA ASP A 252 11.72 -2.78 -43.76
C ASP A 252 10.88 -2.08 -44.89
N LEU A 253 9.91 -1.25 -44.40
CA LEU A 253 9.17 -0.09 -44.98
C LEU A 253 7.93 -0.34 -45.89
N TRP A 254 6.70 0.12 -45.59
CA TRP A 254 6.21 1.38 -44.98
C TRP A 254 4.92 1.23 -44.11
N SER A 255 4.71 2.22 -43.23
CA SER A 255 3.75 2.43 -42.12
C SER A 255 2.31 2.86 -42.55
N ASP A 256 1.24 2.90 -41.72
CA ASP A 256 0.97 3.54 -40.41
C ASP A 256 -0.24 2.85 -39.68
N SER A 257 -0.39 2.77 -38.34
CA SER A 257 0.34 3.41 -37.21
C SER A 257 0.13 2.66 -35.84
N GLU A 258 1.18 1.93 -35.43
CA GLU A 258 1.83 1.79 -34.11
C GLU A 258 1.06 1.54 -32.77
N GLU A 259 1.27 0.34 -32.21
CA GLU A 259 1.84 0.18 -30.85
C GLU A 259 2.85 -0.99 -30.90
N ASN A 260 4.03 -0.61 -31.37
CA ASN A 260 5.14 -1.46 -31.82
C ASN A 260 6.11 -1.70 -30.63
N GLU A 261 7.34 -2.14 -30.90
CA GLU A 261 8.51 -1.98 -30.01
C GLU A 261 8.64 -0.54 -29.46
N ASP A 262 7.97 0.39 -30.13
CA ASP A 262 7.65 1.74 -29.72
C ASP A 262 6.87 1.84 -28.41
N SER A 263 6.00 0.93 -27.98
CA SER A 263 5.25 1.08 -26.71
C SER A 263 6.17 1.16 -25.48
N ARG A 264 7.23 0.35 -25.40
CA ARG A 264 8.28 0.50 -24.37
C ARG A 264 9.09 1.80 -24.54
N THR A 265 9.30 2.25 -25.76
CA THR A 265 9.87 3.57 -26.10
C THR A 265 8.90 4.72 -25.87
N THR A 266 7.58 4.50 -25.90
CA THR A 266 6.46 5.46 -25.85
C THR A 266 6.19 5.78 -24.39
N TRP A 267 6.27 4.78 -23.51
CA TRP A 267 6.29 4.99 -22.06
C TRP A 267 7.62 5.65 -21.61
N GLY A 268 8.75 5.27 -22.22
CA GLY A 268 10.04 5.95 -22.01
C GLY A 268 10.02 7.42 -22.48
N ASN A 269 9.38 7.70 -23.61
CA ASN A 269 9.21 9.02 -24.21
C ASN A 269 8.11 9.83 -23.49
N ALA A 270 7.13 9.19 -22.84
CA ALA A 270 6.11 9.89 -22.06
C ALA A 270 6.71 10.69 -20.90
N PHE A 271 7.76 10.17 -20.25
CA PHE A 271 8.49 10.94 -19.23
C PHE A 271 9.20 12.16 -19.84
N GLU A 272 9.88 11.99 -20.97
CA GLU A 272 10.58 13.09 -21.66
C GLU A 272 9.61 14.15 -22.18
N GLN A 273 8.49 13.75 -22.79
CA GLN A 273 7.39 14.65 -23.19
C GLN A 273 6.77 15.35 -21.99
N GLY A 274 6.61 14.66 -20.86
CA GLY A 274 6.14 15.25 -19.62
C GLY A 274 7.07 16.35 -19.13
N MET A 275 8.39 16.12 -19.19
CA MET A 275 9.40 17.13 -18.87
C MET A 275 9.35 18.33 -19.83
N GLU A 276 9.13 18.09 -21.12
CA GLU A 276 8.99 19.16 -22.11
C GLU A 276 7.71 19.99 -21.92
N ALA A 277 6.58 19.34 -21.63
CA ALA A 277 5.33 20.01 -21.27
C ALA A 277 5.48 20.81 -19.97
N LEU A 278 6.22 20.28 -18.98
CA LEU A 278 6.53 21.00 -17.75
C LEU A 278 7.38 22.25 -18.02
N ALA A 279 8.36 22.17 -18.92
CA ALA A 279 9.18 23.32 -19.33
C ALA A 279 8.35 24.41 -20.04
N ARG A 280 7.23 24.03 -20.68
CA ARG A 280 6.26 24.94 -21.29
C ARG A 280 5.17 25.43 -20.31
N ASP A 281 5.28 25.12 -19.02
CA ASP A 281 4.30 25.43 -17.97
C ASP A 281 2.90 24.83 -18.20
N GLN A 282 2.82 23.75 -19.00
CA GLN A 282 1.58 23.05 -19.30
C GLN A 282 1.32 21.97 -18.24
N LEU A 283 1.05 22.40 -17.00
CA LEU A 283 1.01 21.53 -15.83
C LEU A 283 0.02 20.34 -15.95
N SER A 284 -1.18 20.56 -16.47
CA SER A 284 -2.19 19.49 -16.64
C SER A 284 -1.78 18.45 -17.67
N GLN A 285 -1.16 18.88 -18.77
CA GLN A 285 -0.65 17.98 -19.81
C GLN A 285 0.58 17.22 -19.31
N ALA A 286 1.50 17.90 -18.61
CA ALA A 286 2.66 17.28 -17.98
C ALA A 286 2.23 16.20 -16.99
N LEU A 287 1.21 16.47 -16.16
CA LEU A 287 0.66 15.49 -15.22
C LEU A 287 0.19 14.22 -15.94
N GLN A 288 -0.62 14.35 -17.00
CA GLN A 288 -1.11 13.18 -17.75
C GLN A 288 0.03 12.37 -18.37
N LEU A 289 1.05 13.04 -18.90
CA LEU A 289 2.22 12.39 -19.50
C LEU A 289 3.05 11.65 -18.44
N PHE A 290 3.24 12.24 -17.25
CA PHE A 290 3.92 11.55 -16.15
C PHE A 290 3.10 10.39 -15.57
N GLN A 291 1.77 10.53 -15.50
CA GLN A 291 0.87 9.43 -15.10
C GLN A 291 1.01 8.24 -16.05
N ARG A 292 1.00 8.50 -17.36
CA ARG A 292 1.30 7.49 -18.38
C ARG A 292 2.69 6.88 -18.20
N ALA A 293 3.72 7.69 -17.94
CA ALA A 293 5.07 7.18 -17.70
C ALA A 293 5.12 6.20 -16.51
N VAL A 294 4.45 6.53 -15.40
CA VAL A 294 4.35 5.67 -14.22
C VAL A 294 3.50 4.42 -14.47
N GLU A 295 2.45 4.50 -15.28
CA GLU A 295 1.67 3.32 -15.71
C GLU A 295 2.53 2.34 -16.51
N GLY A 296 3.39 2.86 -17.39
CA GLY A 296 4.32 2.05 -18.18
C GLY A 296 5.49 1.47 -17.37
N ASN A 297 5.98 2.20 -16.37
CA ASN A 297 6.98 1.70 -15.42
C ASN A 297 6.71 2.18 -13.97
N PRO A 298 5.98 1.37 -13.18
CA PRO A 298 5.65 1.72 -11.79
C PRO A 298 6.84 1.73 -10.83
N TYR A 299 8.04 1.33 -11.25
CA TYR A 299 9.26 1.36 -10.42
C TYR A 299 10.18 2.53 -10.81
N GLN A 300 9.75 3.40 -11.72
CA GLN A 300 10.50 4.60 -12.08
C GLN A 300 10.27 5.72 -11.06
N ARG A 301 11.28 5.95 -10.22
CA ARG A 301 11.26 7.00 -9.19
C ARG A 301 10.99 8.39 -9.74
N GLU A 302 11.64 8.73 -10.85
CA GLU A 302 11.58 10.07 -11.44
C GLU A 302 10.16 10.44 -11.86
N GLY A 303 9.38 9.45 -12.33
CA GLY A 303 7.96 9.63 -12.69
C GLY A 303 7.12 10.07 -11.49
N TYR A 304 7.22 9.37 -10.36
CA TYR A 304 6.50 9.77 -9.14
C TYR A 304 6.96 11.12 -8.60
N LEU A 305 8.27 11.41 -8.59
CA LEU A 305 8.77 12.71 -8.14
C LEU A 305 8.25 13.87 -9.00
N ALA A 306 8.11 13.64 -10.31
CA ALA A 306 7.53 14.60 -11.24
C ALA A 306 6.02 14.79 -11.00
N ILE A 307 5.25 13.72 -10.88
CA ILE A 307 3.82 13.77 -10.55
C ILE A 307 3.58 14.52 -9.24
N LEU A 308 4.25 14.13 -8.15
CA LEU A 308 4.13 14.78 -6.85
C LEU A 308 4.50 16.25 -6.91
N GLY A 309 5.42 16.63 -7.79
CA GLY A 309 5.77 18.02 -8.01
C GLY A 309 4.76 18.85 -8.75
N VAL A 310 4.20 18.30 -9.83
CA VAL A 310 3.13 18.95 -10.58
C VAL A 310 1.85 19.05 -9.74
N LEU A 311 1.54 18.03 -8.93
CA LEU A 311 0.38 18.08 -8.05
C LEU A 311 0.56 19.09 -6.90
N ASP A 312 1.78 19.26 -6.38
CA ASP A 312 2.08 20.33 -5.41
C ASP A 312 1.86 21.72 -6.02
N THR A 313 2.31 21.95 -7.27
CA THR A 313 2.13 23.25 -7.93
C THR A 313 0.67 23.54 -8.26
N LEU A 314 -0.09 22.51 -8.62
CA LEU A 314 -1.54 22.59 -8.86
C LEU A 314 -2.35 22.69 -7.55
N GLY A 315 -1.76 22.38 -6.39
CA GLY A 315 -2.45 22.33 -5.10
C GLY A 315 -3.43 21.16 -4.95
N ASN A 316 -3.35 20.15 -5.82
CA ASN A 316 -4.22 18.98 -5.77
C ASN A 316 -3.67 17.93 -4.80
N TYR A 317 -3.84 18.19 -3.51
CA TYR A 317 -3.26 17.38 -2.44
C TYR A 317 -3.91 16.00 -2.29
N GLU A 318 -5.17 15.82 -2.71
CA GLU A 318 -5.85 14.51 -2.65
C GLU A 318 -5.20 13.51 -3.62
N GLU A 319 -5.00 13.94 -4.87
CA GLU A 319 -4.33 13.14 -5.88
C GLU A 319 -2.83 12.97 -5.54
N ALA A 320 -2.18 13.98 -4.97
CA ALA A 320 -0.79 13.88 -4.52
C ALA A 320 -0.62 12.82 -3.43
N ASN A 321 -1.59 12.70 -2.51
CA ASN A 321 -1.56 11.66 -1.48
C ASN A 321 -1.74 10.26 -2.10
N LEU A 322 -2.64 10.11 -3.08
CA LEU A 322 -2.83 8.84 -3.80
C LEU A 322 -1.55 8.40 -4.52
N TYR A 323 -0.93 9.28 -5.30
CA TYR A 323 0.33 8.98 -5.97
C TYR A 323 1.49 8.80 -4.99
N GLY A 324 1.41 9.41 -3.81
CA GLY A 324 2.37 9.19 -2.73
C GLY A 324 2.26 7.81 -2.09
N GLU A 325 1.04 7.32 -1.87
CA GLU A 325 0.79 5.95 -1.42
C GLU A 325 1.28 4.94 -2.45
N MET A 326 1.02 5.19 -3.74
CA MET A 326 1.54 4.37 -4.84
C MET A 326 3.07 4.39 -4.87
N ALA A 327 3.69 5.57 -4.77
CA ALA A 327 5.14 5.70 -4.74
C ALA A 327 5.76 4.91 -3.58
N ARG A 328 5.18 4.98 -2.37
CA ARG A 328 5.62 4.18 -1.22
C ARG A 328 5.42 2.67 -1.40
N ALA A 329 4.35 2.26 -2.09
CA ALA A 329 4.10 0.84 -2.36
C ALA A 329 5.10 0.24 -3.36
N HIS A 330 5.46 1.00 -4.40
CA HIS A 330 6.37 0.54 -5.44
C HIS A 330 7.85 0.80 -5.12
N LEU A 331 8.14 1.84 -4.33
CA LEU A 331 9.48 2.29 -3.95
C LEU A 331 9.59 2.45 -2.42
N PRO A 332 9.39 1.37 -1.64
CA PRO A 332 9.30 1.44 -0.18
C PRO A 332 10.60 1.86 0.52
N GLU A 333 11.75 1.74 -0.16
CA GLU A 333 13.06 2.07 0.40
C GLU A 333 13.65 3.37 -0.17
N ASP A 334 12.86 4.16 -0.91
CA ASP A 334 13.36 5.40 -1.52
C ASP A 334 13.20 6.61 -0.59
N GLY A 335 14.32 7.05 -0.01
CA GLY A 335 14.37 8.21 0.87
C GLY A 335 13.98 9.53 0.20
N LEU A 336 14.22 9.68 -1.10
CA LEU A 336 13.89 10.90 -1.85
C LEU A 336 12.37 11.04 -2.09
N ILE A 337 11.67 9.92 -2.32
CA ILE A 337 10.21 9.87 -2.32
C ILE A 337 9.66 10.28 -0.94
N CYS A 338 10.17 9.70 0.14
CA CYS A 338 9.76 10.05 1.50
C CYS A 338 9.97 11.53 1.81
N TYR A 339 11.11 12.09 1.40
CA TYR A 339 11.38 13.52 1.48
C TYR A 339 10.39 14.38 0.69
N ARG A 340 10.02 13.97 -0.53
CA ARG A 340 9.04 14.68 -1.36
C ARG A 340 7.64 14.68 -0.72
N LEU A 341 7.24 13.55 -0.15
CA LEU A 341 5.97 13.42 0.59
C LEU A 341 5.97 14.26 1.86
N ALA A 342 7.09 14.33 2.59
CA ALA A 342 7.24 15.21 3.73
C ALA A 342 6.99 16.69 3.36
N ILE A 343 7.49 17.14 2.21
CA ILE A 343 7.21 18.51 1.71
C ILE A 343 5.72 18.72 1.45
N LEU A 344 5.04 17.75 0.82
CA LEU A 344 3.59 17.81 0.58
C LEU A 344 2.81 17.87 1.89
N LEU A 345 3.21 17.10 2.91
CA LEU A 345 2.61 17.15 4.24
C LEU A 345 2.79 18.53 4.91
N VAL A 346 3.94 19.19 4.73
CA VAL A 346 4.15 20.57 5.18
C VAL A 346 3.16 21.54 4.52
N ARG A 347 2.91 21.37 3.22
CA ARG A 347 1.94 22.19 2.45
C ARG A 347 0.51 21.97 2.91
N GLN A 348 0.18 20.75 3.31
CA GLN A 348 -1.10 20.36 3.91
C GLN A 348 -1.24 20.72 5.39
N TRP A 349 -0.25 21.41 5.98
CA TRP A 349 -0.23 21.81 7.40
C TRP A 349 -0.13 20.64 8.39
N LYS A 350 0.21 19.44 7.92
CA LYS A 350 0.44 18.24 8.72
C LYS A 350 1.89 18.20 9.19
N HIS A 351 2.23 19.10 10.12
CA HIS A 351 3.62 19.36 10.49
C HIS A 351 4.29 18.20 11.24
N ASP A 352 3.55 17.47 12.07
CA ASP A 352 4.11 16.34 12.85
C ASP A 352 4.38 15.14 11.93
N GLU A 353 3.41 14.75 11.09
CA GLU A 353 3.58 13.71 10.07
C GLU A 353 4.73 14.07 9.09
N ALA A 354 4.89 15.35 8.74
CA ALA A 354 6.00 15.79 7.91
C ALA A 354 7.36 15.57 8.57
N LEU A 355 7.49 15.78 9.89
CA LEU A 355 8.74 15.53 10.60
C LEU A 355 9.07 14.04 10.66
N GLU A 356 8.08 13.18 10.85
CA GLU A 356 8.26 11.72 10.79
C GLU A 356 8.71 11.27 9.40
N ALA A 357 8.09 11.79 8.34
CA ALA A 357 8.48 11.49 6.97
C ALA A 357 9.88 12.03 6.61
N PHE A 358 10.30 13.18 7.16
CA PHE A 358 11.68 13.65 7.02
C PHE A 358 12.67 12.74 7.77
N ASP A 359 12.28 12.16 8.90
CA ASP A 359 13.13 11.23 9.65
C ASP A 359 13.30 9.90 8.93
N GLU A 360 12.21 9.37 8.39
CA GLU A 360 12.21 8.20 7.51
C GLU A 360 13.11 8.44 6.29
N ALA A 361 13.00 9.60 5.64
CA ALA A 361 13.84 9.95 4.50
C ALA A 361 15.35 9.92 4.82
N VAL A 362 15.75 10.42 5.98
CA VAL A 362 17.17 10.38 6.43
C VAL A 362 17.60 8.97 6.84
N GLN A 363 16.69 8.14 7.36
CA GLN A 363 16.99 6.75 7.69
C GLN A 363 17.20 5.90 6.43
N LEU A 364 16.35 6.09 5.42
CA LEU A 364 16.42 5.38 4.14
C LEU A 364 17.61 5.85 3.29
N ASP A 365 17.85 7.17 3.25
CA ASP A 365 19.01 7.74 2.57
C ASP A 365 19.76 8.70 3.50
N PRO A 366 20.78 8.20 4.23
CA PRO A 366 21.61 9.03 5.09
C PRO A 366 22.38 10.13 4.34
N SER A 367 22.55 10.04 3.02
CA SER A 367 23.22 11.10 2.23
C SER A 367 22.30 12.30 1.96
N LEU A 368 20.99 12.14 2.14
CA LEU A 368 19.97 13.15 1.88
C LEU A 368 19.88 14.19 3.01
N TYR A 369 20.94 14.99 3.18
CA TYR A 369 21.02 16.04 4.19
C TYR A 369 19.89 17.08 4.07
N GLN A 370 19.29 17.24 2.87
CA GLN A 370 18.19 18.15 2.59
C GLN A 370 16.98 17.83 3.49
N ALA A 371 16.68 16.56 3.76
CA ALA A 371 15.56 16.19 4.63
C ALA A 371 15.76 16.75 6.05
N ALA A 372 16.94 16.58 6.63
CA ALA A 372 17.29 17.19 7.92
C ALA A 372 17.30 18.73 7.87
N PHE A 373 17.79 19.31 6.78
CA PHE A 373 17.81 20.76 6.58
C PHE A 373 16.39 21.34 6.54
N PHE A 374 15.48 20.81 5.73
CA PHE A 374 14.09 21.27 5.63
C PHE A 374 13.30 21.03 6.92
N ALA A 375 13.51 19.90 7.60
CA ALA A 375 12.93 19.66 8.93
C ALA A 375 13.33 20.76 9.93
N SER A 376 14.59 21.22 9.91
CA SER A 376 15.03 22.31 10.79
C SER A 376 14.29 23.63 10.52
N HIS A 377 14.04 23.94 9.25
CA HIS A 377 13.29 25.12 8.84
C HIS A 377 11.81 25.04 9.28
N LEU A 378 11.19 23.86 9.16
CA LEU A 378 9.84 23.61 9.64
C LEU A 378 9.74 23.83 11.16
N MET A 379 10.70 23.29 11.93
CA MET A 379 10.75 23.45 13.38
C MET A 379 10.88 24.92 13.81
N LEU A 380 11.70 25.72 13.12
CA LEU A 380 11.82 27.16 13.39
C LEU A 380 10.57 27.93 12.95
N ALA A 381 10.01 27.61 11.78
CA ALA A 381 8.93 28.37 11.15
C ALA A 381 7.57 28.12 11.81
N ARG A 382 7.28 26.87 12.17
CA ARG A 382 5.95 26.44 12.63
C ARG A 382 5.94 26.07 14.10
N LEU A 383 6.91 25.28 14.56
CA LEU A 383 6.92 24.70 15.91
C LEU A 383 7.60 25.58 16.97
N GLN A 384 8.29 26.64 16.54
CA GLN A 384 9.10 27.50 17.41
C GLN A 384 10.16 26.74 18.23
N ASP A 385 10.62 25.58 17.74
CA ASP A 385 11.63 24.78 18.41
C ASP A 385 13.03 25.07 17.86
N LEU A 386 13.70 26.06 18.46
CA LEU A 386 15.09 26.38 18.16
C LEU A 386 16.05 25.23 18.54
N ASP A 387 15.75 24.48 19.60
CA ASP A 387 16.64 23.44 20.08
C ASP A 387 16.65 22.23 19.14
N GLY A 388 15.45 21.78 18.74
CA GLY A 388 15.27 20.76 17.72
C GLY A 388 15.83 21.17 16.36
N ALA A 389 15.53 22.39 15.90
CA ALA A 389 16.09 22.89 14.65
C ALA A 389 17.62 22.90 14.64
N THR A 390 18.26 23.29 15.75
CA THR A 390 19.72 23.24 15.85
C THR A 390 20.24 21.81 15.75
N ARG A 391 19.56 20.82 16.37
CA ARG A 391 19.95 19.39 16.25
C ARG A 391 19.86 18.91 14.80
N ARG A 392 18.78 19.25 14.11
CA ARG A 392 18.57 18.92 12.69
C ARG A 392 19.61 19.56 11.77
N LEU A 393 19.96 20.83 11.99
CA LEU A 393 21.02 21.53 11.25
C LEU A 393 22.40 20.90 11.47
N ARG A 394 22.70 20.41 12.67
CA ARG A 394 23.95 19.68 12.93
C ARG A 394 23.99 18.35 12.19
N LEU A 395 22.87 17.62 12.17
CA LEU A 395 22.75 16.41 11.37
C LEU A 395 22.99 16.71 9.90
N ALA A 396 22.31 17.72 9.35
CA ALA A 396 22.52 18.15 7.97
C ALA A 396 23.97 18.55 7.67
N ALA A 397 24.63 19.29 8.59
CA ALA A 397 26.02 19.70 8.44
C ALA A 397 27.02 18.55 8.53
N ALA A 398 26.71 17.51 9.32
CA ALA A 398 27.54 16.31 9.41
C ALA A 398 27.44 15.45 8.13
N LEU A 399 26.27 15.46 7.48
CA LEU A 399 26.03 14.72 6.24
C LEU A 399 26.53 15.48 4.99
N SER A 400 26.62 16.81 5.06
CA SER A 400 27.14 17.67 4.00
C SER A 400 28.16 18.67 4.56
N GLU A 401 29.38 18.17 4.79
CA GLU A 401 30.45 18.93 5.45
C GLU A 401 30.89 20.19 4.69
N GLN A 402 30.54 20.32 3.40
CA GLN A 402 30.98 21.41 2.52
C GLN A 402 29.86 22.36 2.08
N ASP A 403 28.60 22.12 2.50
CA ASP A 403 27.51 23.03 2.13
C ASP A 403 27.55 24.32 2.98
N ALA A 404 28.03 25.40 2.35
CA ALA A 404 28.13 26.72 2.94
C ALA A 404 26.77 27.26 3.43
N GLN A 405 25.66 26.88 2.80
CA GLN A 405 24.32 27.28 3.19
C GLN A 405 23.91 26.59 4.49
N VAL A 406 24.13 25.28 4.61
CA VAL A 406 23.83 24.54 5.84
C VAL A 406 24.68 25.05 7.01
N LEU A 407 25.98 25.25 6.78
CA LEU A 407 26.92 25.74 7.80
C LEU A 407 26.59 27.17 8.26
N SER A 408 26.22 28.06 7.35
CA SER A 408 25.81 29.43 7.71
C SER A 408 24.51 29.45 8.52
N CYS A 409 23.53 28.61 8.15
CA CYS A 409 22.28 28.43 8.89
C CYS A 409 22.53 27.85 10.28
N LEU A 410 23.42 26.85 10.41
CA LEU A 410 23.82 26.30 11.70
C LEU A 410 24.46 27.35 12.60
N ARG A 411 25.42 28.13 12.09
CA ARG A 411 26.06 29.23 12.85
C ARG A 411 25.03 30.27 13.31
N ALA A 412 24.09 30.63 12.45
CA ALA A 412 23.00 31.55 12.79
C ALA A 412 22.08 31.00 13.90
N ALA A 413 21.73 29.72 13.84
CA ALA A 413 20.93 29.06 14.87
C ALA A 413 21.68 28.96 16.21
N GLU A 414 22.97 28.61 16.17
CA GLU A 414 23.81 28.46 17.36
C GLU A 414 24.07 29.80 18.06
N THR A 415 24.31 30.88 17.31
CA THR A 415 24.46 32.23 17.87
C THR A 415 23.18 32.70 18.55
N CYS A 416 22.01 32.49 17.93
CA CYS A 416 20.72 32.80 18.55
C CYS A 416 20.45 31.95 19.80
N ARG A 417 20.83 30.67 19.77
CA ARG A 417 20.72 29.75 20.91
C ARG A 417 21.65 30.17 22.06
N ALA A 418 22.87 30.61 21.76
CA ALA A 418 23.81 31.13 22.75
C ALA A 418 23.32 32.44 23.37
N ALA A 419 22.83 33.39 22.54
CA ALA A 419 22.21 34.62 23.02
C ALA A 419 21.01 34.35 23.94
N ARG A 420 20.15 33.39 23.59
CA ARG A 420 19.04 32.94 24.45
C ARG A 420 19.52 32.40 25.79
N ARG A 421 20.62 31.62 25.80
CA ARG A 421 21.22 31.09 27.04
C ARG A 421 21.80 32.19 27.90
N LEU A 422 22.51 33.15 27.31
CA LEU A 422 23.07 34.31 28.02
C LEU A 422 21.96 35.20 28.59
N ALA A 423 20.90 35.48 27.83
CA ALA A 423 19.74 36.23 28.31
C ALA A 423 19.04 35.53 29.49
N ARG A 424 18.89 34.20 29.42
CA ARG A 424 18.37 33.40 30.55
C ARG A 424 19.28 33.47 31.77
N GLY A 425 20.59 33.33 31.58
CA GLY A 425 21.58 33.45 32.66
C GLY A 425 21.55 34.83 33.33
N ALA A 426 21.52 35.90 32.53
CA ALA A 426 21.41 37.26 33.03
C ALA A 426 20.11 37.51 33.81
N ALA A 427 18.98 36.97 33.34
CA ALA A 427 17.69 37.08 34.05
C ALA A 427 17.69 36.34 35.40
N ILE A 428 18.37 35.19 35.49
CA ILE A 428 18.55 34.44 36.74
C ILE A 428 19.46 35.22 37.71
N VAL A 429 20.56 35.78 37.23
CA VAL A 429 21.44 36.62 38.06
C VAL A 429 20.70 37.87 38.55
N ALA A 430 19.89 38.49 37.70
CA ALA A 430 19.08 39.66 38.06
C ALA A 430 17.95 39.35 39.06
N SER A 431 17.47 38.09 39.14
CA SER A 431 16.47 37.69 40.14
C SER A 431 17.05 37.31 41.50
N ALA A 432 18.37 37.11 41.61
CA ALA A 432 19.04 36.84 42.90
C ALA A 432 18.82 37.92 43.97
N PRO A 433 18.98 39.24 43.69
CA PRO A 433 18.66 40.29 44.66
C PRO A 433 17.16 40.41 44.96
N ALA A 434 16.29 39.99 44.05
CA ALA A 434 14.85 39.93 44.29
C ALA A 434 14.49 38.87 45.34
N LEU A 435 15.14 37.69 45.24
CA LEU A 435 15.02 36.60 46.21
C LEU A 435 15.54 37.00 47.59
N THR A 436 16.67 37.70 47.67
CA THR A 436 17.18 38.19 48.96
C THR A 436 16.27 39.26 49.57
N ALA A 437 15.71 40.16 48.76
CA ALA A 437 14.73 41.16 49.22
C ALA A 437 13.43 40.53 49.73
N LEU A 438 12.95 39.45 49.10
CA LEU A 438 11.79 38.68 49.57
C LEU A 438 12.08 37.97 50.90
N LEU A 439 13.25 37.35 51.05
CA LEU A 439 13.68 36.74 52.31
C LEU A 439 13.85 37.77 53.43
N ALA A 440 14.19 39.02 53.09
CA ALA A 440 14.30 40.15 54.01
C ALA A 440 12.96 40.88 54.29
N GLY A 441 11.84 40.44 53.70
CA GLY A 441 10.50 41.01 53.95
C GLY A 441 10.08 42.19 53.06
N HIS A 442 10.88 42.58 52.06
CA HIS A 442 10.56 43.64 51.11
C HIS A 442 9.73 43.12 49.91
N LEU A 443 8.48 42.75 50.17
CA LEU A 443 7.56 42.07 49.22
C LEU A 443 7.32 42.84 47.90
N LEU A 444 7.14 44.17 47.96
CA LEU A 444 6.87 45.00 46.77
C LEU A 444 8.07 45.11 45.82
N LEU A 445 9.28 45.34 46.37
CA LEU A 445 10.51 45.52 45.59
C LEU A 445 10.98 44.19 44.96
N GLY A 446 10.86 43.09 45.73
CA GLY A 446 11.19 41.75 45.26
C GLY A 446 10.17 41.19 44.26
N GLY A 447 8.87 41.50 44.41
CA GLY A 447 7.83 41.03 43.49
C GLY A 447 7.95 41.61 42.07
N LEU A 448 8.18 42.91 41.95
CA LEU A 448 8.31 43.59 40.64
C LEU A 448 9.52 43.09 39.83
N THR A 449 10.64 42.87 40.50
CA THR A 449 11.88 42.38 39.88
C THR A 449 11.75 40.91 39.44
N LEU A 450 11.06 40.07 40.21
CA LEU A 450 10.74 38.70 39.82
C LEU A 450 9.81 38.63 38.60
N VAL A 451 8.76 39.46 38.57
CA VAL A 451 7.84 39.54 37.42
C VAL A 451 8.57 40.01 36.16
N ALA A 452 9.46 41.00 36.29
CA ALA A 452 10.28 41.47 35.17
C ALA A 452 11.23 40.37 34.66
N SER A 453 11.96 39.69 35.54
CA SER A 453 12.87 38.59 35.16
C SER A 453 12.12 37.39 34.56
N ALA A 454 10.96 37.02 35.11
CA ALA A 454 10.11 35.96 34.57
C ALA A 454 9.59 36.32 33.16
N SER A 455 9.22 37.58 32.95
CA SER A 455 8.81 38.10 31.64
C SER A 455 9.95 38.05 30.61
N VAL A 456 11.18 38.38 31.03
CA VAL A 456 12.39 38.25 30.20
C VAL A 456 12.67 36.78 29.88
N LEU A 457 12.53 35.85 30.85
CA LEU A 457 12.73 34.42 30.62
C LEU A 457 11.73 33.83 29.61
N LEU A 458 10.45 34.19 29.75
CA LEU A 458 9.38 33.79 28.85
C LEU A 458 9.52 34.42 27.45
N GLY A 459 9.89 35.71 27.40
CA GLY A 459 10.06 36.46 26.16
C GLY A 459 11.32 36.06 25.37
N ALA A 460 12.44 35.80 26.06
CA ALA A 460 13.72 35.46 25.43
C ALA A 460 13.63 34.21 24.56
N GLY A 461 12.79 33.24 24.91
CA GLY A 461 12.55 32.04 24.10
C GLY A 461 11.93 32.36 22.74
N LYS A 462 10.84 33.13 22.74
CA LYS A 462 10.11 33.52 21.51
C LYS A 462 10.95 34.47 20.66
N VAL A 463 11.57 35.47 21.29
CA VAL A 463 12.42 36.46 20.59
C VAL A 463 13.61 35.78 19.93
N ALA A 464 14.32 34.90 20.63
CA ALA A 464 15.46 34.18 20.04
C ALA A 464 15.04 33.28 18.87
N THR A 465 13.85 32.68 18.93
CA THR A 465 13.36 31.83 17.84
C THR A 465 12.94 32.63 16.61
N VAL A 466 12.33 33.81 16.82
CA VAL A 466 12.00 34.75 15.74
C VAL A 466 13.28 35.30 15.09
N LEU A 467 14.26 35.71 15.89
CA LEU A 467 15.57 36.14 15.41
C LEU A 467 16.30 35.02 14.69
N ALA A 468 16.26 33.80 15.20
CA ALA A 468 16.85 32.63 14.55
C ALA A 468 16.18 32.35 13.20
N ARG A 469 14.84 32.36 13.13
CA ARG A 469 14.11 32.21 11.87
C ARG A 469 14.50 33.26 10.84
N TRP A 470 14.60 34.53 11.27
CA TRP A 470 15.02 35.62 10.41
C TRP A 470 16.47 35.48 9.95
N ALA A 471 17.38 35.17 10.87
CA ALA A 471 18.81 35.01 10.60
C ALA A 471 19.09 33.80 9.69
N VAL A 472 18.44 32.67 9.95
CA VAL A 472 18.52 31.46 9.11
C VAL A 472 17.95 31.73 7.72
N ARG A 473 16.79 32.39 7.61
CA ARG A 473 16.22 32.79 6.30
C ARG A 473 17.15 33.73 5.53
N ARG A 474 17.84 34.65 6.22
CA ARG A 474 18.81 35.55 5.59
C ARG A 474 20.07 34.79 5.15
N ALA A 475 20.58 33.90 6.00
CA ALA A 475 21.71 33.05 5.68
C ALA A 475 21.42 32.14 4.48
N SER A 476 20.21 31.58 4.40
CA SER A 476 19.80 30.75 3.26
C SER A 476 19.74 31.52 1.93
N LEU A 477 19.56 32.85 1.95
CA LEU A 477 19.49 33.68 0.75
C LEU A 477 20.85 34.27 0.34
N ALA A 478 21.83 34.30 1.25
CA ALA A 478 23.09 35.00 1.06
C ALA A 478 24.14 34.22 0.25
N VAL A 479 23.86 32.96 -0.15
CA VAL A 479 24.84 32.05 -0.79
C VAL A 479 24.79 32.10 -2.34
N LYS A 480 24.12 33.09 -2.95
CA LYS A 480 24.30 33.35 -4.39
C LYS A 480 25.56 34.21 -4.62
N GLU A 481 26.71 33.53 -4.73
CA GLU A 481 27.83 33.80 -5.66
C GLU A 481 29.00 32.86 -5.31
N PRO A 482 29.52 32.13 -6.30
CA PRO A 482 30.93 32.35 -6.63
C PRO A 482 31.03 32.95 -8.02
N GLN A 483 31.60 34.15 -8.06
CA GLN A 483 32.22 34.71 -9.25
C GLN A 483 33.36 33.80 -9.71
N GLY A 484 33.49 33.60 -11.02
CA GLY A 484 34.76 33.26 -11.67
C GLY A 484 35.02 31.78 -11.96
N LEU A 485 34.54 31.32 -13.12
CA LEU A 485 35.29 30.42 -14.00
C LEU A 485 35.15 31.00 -15.41
N GLU A 486 35.91 32.08 -15.64
CA GLU A 486 36.33 32.47 -16.98
C GLU A 486 37.30 31.42 -17.54
N ASP A 487 37.24 31.24 -18.86
CA ASP A 487 38.23 30.63 -19.75
C ASP A 487 38.60 29.15 -19.59
N SER A 488 37.94 28.33 -20.41
CA SER A 488 38.68 27.49 -21.35
C SER A 488 37.85 27.23 -22.61
N GLY A 489 38.21 27.91 -23.70
CA GLY A 489 37.68 27.71 -25.04
C GLY A 489 37.99 26.32 -25.63
N PRO A 490 37.50 26.05 -26.86
CA PRO A 490 37.40 24.71 -27.41
C PRO A 490 38.76 24.21 -27.90
N SER A 491 39.10 22.95 -27.58
CA SER A 491 40.16 22.24 -28.29
C SER A 491 39.56 21.49 -29.48
N SER A 492 40.17 21.78 -30.62
CA SER A 492 40.08 21.14 -31.94
C SER A 492 40.18 19.62 -31.93
#